data_AF-A0A814N2K9-F1
#
_entry.id   AF-A0A814N2K9-F1
#
_cell.length_a   1.000
_cell.length_b   1.000
_cell.length_c   1.000
_cell.angle_alpha   90.00
_cell.angle_beta   90.00
_cell.angle_gamma   90.00
#
_symmetry.space_group_name_H-M   'P 1'
#
loop_
_entity.id
_entity.type
_entity.pdbx_description
1 polymer ?
#
loop_
_entity_poly.entity_id
_entity_poly.type
_entity_poly.pdbx_seq_one_letter_code
_entity_poly.pdbx_strand_id
1 'polypeptide(L)'
;MSLPLRKRYEIIFLGKNRHEPHFGIKKIAKILNCSTSTVKRWLSRWKTDKYLDDHIREGRPRVTSEAQDNSIVNAALLIDEPTSQKVQHQLQNHSLNVSERTVRRRLHEAGLQYSLPLSKPFLTSKHRQDRLQWATQVQNLDWNKIIATDETTFRLNTVRRMCWELPDHRTVRRTVTHPMKINLWGCMTSKGFGKIICFKENLKSHFLCTQIYQNGLLPTARHYFGRRKD
;
A
#
# COMPACT_ATOMS: atom_id res chain seq x y z
N MET A 1 -38.09 -1.19 5.34
CA MET A 1 -37.26 -1.16 6.57
C MET A 1 -37.58 -2.39 7.42
N SER A 2 -36.60 -2.94 8.13
CA SER A 2 -36.86 -4.11 8.98
C SER A 2 -37.59 -3.71 10.27
N LEU A 3 -38.49 -4.56 10.77
CA LEU A 3 -39.22 -4.27 12.02
C LEU A 3 -38.19 -4.23 13.18
N PRO A 4 -38.22 -3.24 14.09
CA PRO A 4 -37.30 -3.20 15.22
C PRO A 4 -37.39 -4.46 16.07
N LEU A 5 -36.24 -4.94 16.57
CA LEU A 5 -36.14 -6.19 17.32
C LEU A 5 -37.11 -6.24 18.51
N ARG A 6 -37.26 -5.12 19.25
CA ARG A 6 -38.25 -4.96 20.34
C ARG A 6 -39.68 -5.29 19.90
N LYS A 7 -40.12 -4.78 18.75
CA LYS A 7 -41.47 -5.07 18.23
C LYS A 7 -41.63 -6.54 17.84
N ARG A 8 -40.55 -7.21 17.40
CA ARG A 8 -40.57 -8.66 17.12
C ARG A 8 -40.78 -9.45 18.41
N TYR A 9 -40.05 -9.10 19.48
CA TYR A 9 -40.23 -9.68 20.81
C TYR A 9 -41.66 -9.48 21.33
N GLU A 10 -42.19 -8.26 21.23
CA GLU A 10 -43.57 -7.96 21.64
C GLU A 10 -44.61 -8.78 20.86
N ILE A 11 -44.40 -9.02 19.55
CA ILE A 11 -45.26 -9.92 18.75
C ILE A 11 -45.25 -11.34 19.30
N ILE A 12 -44.08 -11.90 19.62
CA ILE A 12 -43.96 -13.26 20.15
C ILE A 12 -44.54 -13.34 21.55
N PHE A 13 -44.24 -12.37 22.41
CA PHE A 13 -44.76 -12.30 23.76
C PHE A 13 -46.29 -12.27 23.75
N LEU A 14 -46.91 -11.37 22.98
CA LEU A 14 -48.37 -11.23 22.93
C LEU A 14 -49.09 -12.39 22.21
N GLY A 15 -48.38 -13.18 21.41
CA GLY A 15 -48.96 -14.26 20.59
C GLY A 15 -48.57 -15.69 20.98
N LYS A 16 -47.60 -15.88 21.88
CA LYS A 16 -47.10 -17.21 22.29
C LYS A 16 -46.83 -17.37 23.78
N ASN A 17 -47.02 -16.34 24.61
CA ASN A 17 -46.85 -16.49 26.05
C ASN A 17 -47.88 -17.51 26.62
N ARG A 18 -47.41 -18.37 27.53
CA ARG A 18 -48.19 -19.45 28.18
C ARG A 18 -48.99 -18.94 29.38
N HIS A 19 -48.52 -17.87 30.00
CA HIS A 19 -49.24 -17.15 31.04
C HIS A 19 -49.78 -15.89 30.37
N GLU A 20 -51.09 -15.72 30.37
CA GLU A 20 -51.86 -14.72 29.61
C GLU A 20 -51.20 -13.34 29.47
N PRO A 21 -51.44 -12.61 28.35
CA PRO A 21 -52.55 -12.80 27.41
C PRO A 21 -52.13 -13.37 26.04
N HIS A 22 -52.94 -14.30 25.51
CA HIS A 22 -52.81 -14.84 24.15
C HIS A 22 -53.69 -14.04 23.18
N PHE A 23 -53.16 -12.98 22.59
CA PHE A 23 -53.94 -12.11 21.73
C PHE A 23 -54.02 -12.64 20.29
N GLY A 24 -55.20 -12.50 19.68
CA GLY A 24 -55.38 -12.77 18.26
C GLY A 24 -54.57 -11.82 17.38
N ILE A 25 -54.18 -12.28 16.19
CA ILE A 25 -53.30 -11.57 15.24
C ILE A 25 -53.77 -10.14 14.96
N LYS A 26 -55.08 -9.92 14.78
CA LYS A 26 -55.67 -8.59 14.54
C LYS A 26 -55.48 -7.63 15.73
N LYS A 27 -55.57 -8.16 16.96
CA LYS A 27 -55.40 -7.38 18.19
C LYS A 27 -53.93 -7.00 18.40
N ILE A 28 -53.00 -7.94 18.17
CA ILE A 28 -51.55 -7.67 18.20
C ILE A 28 -51.17 -6.59 17.18
N ALA A 29 -51.67 -6.70 15.94
CA ALA A 29 -51.43 -5.74 14.88
C ALA A 29 -51.88 -4.31 15.28
N LYS A 30 -53.05 -4.20 15.93
CA LYS A 30 -53.58 -2.93 16.44
C LYS A 30 -52.75 -2.36 17.60
N ILE A 31 -52.36 -3.19 18.57
CA ILE A 31 -51.55 -2.77 19.74
C ILE A 31 -50.16 -2.27 19.30
N LEU A 32 -49.50 -3.01 18.40
CA LEU A 32 -48.12 -2.73 17.99
C LEU A 32 -48.00 -1.79 16.78
N ASN A 33 -49.16 -1.29 16.30
CA ASN A 33 -49.30 -0.46 15.11
C ASN A 33 -48.47 -1.04 13.94
N CYS A 34 -48.78 -2.28 13.54
CA CYS A 34 -48.11 -2.97 12.43
C CYS A 34 -49.11 -3.80 11.61
N SER A 35 -48.71 -4.26 10.42
CA SER A 35 -49.61 -5.03 9.57
C SER A 35 -49.87 -6.45 10.13
N THR A 36 -51.07 -6.97 9.91
CA THR A 36 -51.42 -8.36 10.27
C THR A 36 -50.52 -9.39 9.57
N SER A 37 -50.03 -9.08 8.37
CA SER A 37 -49.04 -9.87 7.63
C SER A 37 -47.69 -9.92 8.36
N THR A 38 -47.27 -8.82 8.99
CA THR A 38 -46.03 -8.76 9.78
C THR A 38 -46.14 -9.64 11.03
N VAL A 39 -47.28 -9.57 11.72
CA VAL A 39 -47.56 -10.42 12.90
C VAL A 39 -47.55 -11.91 12.52
N LYS A 40 -48.27 -12.28 11.44
CA LYS A 40 -48.28 -13.66 10.91
C LYS A 40 -46.87 -14.15 10.58
N ARG A 41 -46.10 -13.35 9.84
CA ARG A 41 -44.73 -13.68 9.43
C ARG A 41 -43.86 -14.00 10.64
N TRP A 42 -43.83 -13.14 11.66
CA TRP A 42 -42.98 -13.33 12.83
C TRP A 42 -43.45 -14.49 13.72
N LEU A 43 -44.76 -14.70 13.91
CA LEU A 43 -45.28 -15.85 14.65
C LEU A 43 -44.96 -17.19 13.94
N SER A 44 -45.04 -17.22 12.61
CA SER A 44 -44.68 -18.40 11.82
C SER A 44 -43.17 -18.67 11.91
N ARG A 45 -42.35 -17.63 11.79
CA ARG A 45 -40.89 -17.72 11.86
C ARG A 45 -40.38 -18.15 13.24
N TRP A 46 -41.05 -17.72 14.30
CA TRP A 46 -40.76 -18.19 15.65
C TRP A 46 -41.05 -19.68 15.83
N LYS A 47 -42.04 -20.23 15.12
CA LYS A 47 -42.36 -21.66 15.16
C LYS A 47 -41.27 -22.52 14.53
N THR A 48 -40.61 -22.03 13.48
CA THR A 48 -39.54 -22.76 12.77
C THR A 48 -38.17 -22.50 13.36
N ASP A 49 -37.77 -21.24 13.50
CA ASP A 49 -36.37 -20.89 13.72
C ASP A 49 -36.07 -20.58 15.19
N LYS A 50 -37.09 -20.14 15.97
CA LYS A 50 -36.95 -19.62 17.34
C LYS A 50 -35.93 -18.47 17.49
N TYR A 51 -35.53 -17.83 16.39
CA TYR A 51 -34.68 -16.65 16.37
C TYR A 51 -35.45 -15.44 15.83
N LEU A 52 -35.18 -14.26 16.40
CA LEU A 52 -35.84 -13.01 16.02
C LEU A 52 -34.97 -12.12 15.14
N ASP A 53 -33.75 -12.55 14.80
CA ASP A 53 -32.88 -11.83 13.89
C ASP A 53 -33.33 -11.98 12.44
N ASP A 54 -32.96 -11.03 11.59
CA ASP A 54 -33.17 -11.20 10.15
C ASP A 54 -32.22 -12.30 9.65
N HIS A 55 -32.69 -13.15 8.73
CA HIS A 55 -31.77 -14.09 8.08
C HIS A 55 -30.72 -13.30 7.33
N ILE A 56 -29.52 -13.88 7.25
CA ILE A 56 -28.49 -13.41 6.33
C ILE A 56 -29.13 -13.39 4.95
N ARG A 57 -29.27 -12.20 4.38
CA ARG A 57 -29.77 -12.07 3.02
C ARG A 57 -28.62 -12.45 2.11
N GLU A 58 -28.85 -13.43 1.27
CA GLU A 58 -27.95 -13.69 0.15
C GLU A 58 -27.96 -12.43 -0.73
N GLY A 59 -26.80 -11.78 -0.82
CA GLY A 59 -26.62 -10.63 -1.68
C GLY A 59 -26.81 -11.01 -3.14
N ARG A 60 -26.68 -10.03 -4.03
CA ARG A 60 -26.67 -10.31 -5.48
C ARG A 60 -25.58 -11.35 -5.79
N PRO A 61 -25.89 -12.42 -6.53
CA PRO A 61 -24.89 -13.41 -6.91
C PRO A 61 -23.73 -12.75 -7.67
N ARG A 62 -22.54 -13.30 -7.47
CA ARG A 62 -21.32 -12.81 -8.15
C ARG A 62 -21.45 -13.05 -9.66
N VAL A 63 -20.86 -12.15 -10.44
CA VAL A 63 -20.75 -12.30 -11.90
C VAL A 63 -19.68 -13.33 -12.26
N THR A 64 -18.69 -13.51 -11.38
CA THR A 64 -17.56 -14.41 -11.57
C THR A 64 -17.64 -15.63 -10.64
N SER A 65 -17.15 -16.77 -11.14
CA SER A 65 -16.91 -17.97 -10.34
C SER A 65 -15.54 -17.92 -9.65
N GLU A 66 -15.30 -18.80 -8.69
CA GLU A 66 -14.01 -18.91 -8.00
C GLU A 66 -12.86 -19.24 -8.97
N ALA A 67 -13.10 -20.13 -9.94
CA ALA A 67 -12.12 -20.42 -10.99
C ALA A 67 -11.76 -19.19 -11.83
N GLN A 68 -12.75 -18.34 -12.12
CA GLN A 68 -12.53 -17.09 -12.84
C GLN A 68 -11.79 -16.05 -11.98
N ASP A 69 -12.09 -16.00 -10.68
CA ASP A 69 -11.38 -15.14 -9.72
C ASP A 69 -9.89 -15.53 -9.65
N ASN A 70 -9.59 -16.84 -9.62
CA ASN A 70 -8.22 -17.35 -9.69
C ASN A 70 -7.53 -16.99 -11.01
N SER A 71 -8.22 -17.10 -12.14
CA SER A 71 -7.68 -16.66 -13.44
C SER A 71 -7.37 -15.16 -13.47
N ILE A 72 -8.21 -14.33 -12.84
CA ILE A 72 -7.96 -12.88 -12.71
C ILE A 72 -6.68 -12.61 -11.91
N VAL A 73 -6.49 -13.30 -10.79
CA VAL A 73 -5.30 -13.15 -9.94
C VAL A 73 -4.05 -13.63 -10.68
N ASN A 74 -4.10 -14.80 -11.32
CA ASN A 74 -2.97 -15.34 -12.07
C ASN A 74 -2.57 -14.43 -13.23
N ALA A 75 -3.53 -13.87 -13.97
CA ALA A 75 -3.25 -12.90 -15.02
C ALA A 75 -2.51 -11.67 -14.46
N ALA A 76 -2.95 -11.14 -13.32
CA ALA A 76 -2.28 -10.01 -12.66
C ALA A 76 -0.85 -10.33 -12.21
N LEU A 77 -0.54 -11.56 -11.82
CA LEU A 77 0.81 -11.96 -11.41
C LEU A 77 1.78 -12.18 -12.59
N LEU A 78 1.26 -12.40 -13.80
CA LEU A 78 2.06 -12.59 -15.01
C LEU A 78 2.40 -11.28 -15.73
N ILE A 79 1.58 -10.24 -15.55
CA ILE A 79 1.77 -8.93 -16.19
C ILE A 79 2.82 -8.12 -15.42
N ASP A 80 3.76 -7.53 -16.15
CA ASP A 80 4.63 -6.49 -15.60
C ASP A 80 3.84 -5.17 -15.39
N GLU A 81 3.94 -4.64 -14.17
CA GLU A 81 3.13 -3.53 -13.67
C GLU A 81 1.62 -3.71 -13.94
N PRO A 82 0.94 -4.61 -13.20
CA PRO A 82 -0.44 -5.00 -13.48
C PRO A 82 -1.42 -3.87 -13.13
N THR A 83 -2.07 -3.32 -14.16
CA THR A 83 -3.23 -2.43 -13.99
C THR A 83 -4.51 -3.22 -14.22
N SER A 84 -5.63 -2.80 -13.60
CA SER A 84 -6.92 -3.46 -13.79
C SER A 84 -7.34 -3.52 -15.28
N GLN A 85 -6.96 -2.50 -16.08
CA GLN A 85 -7.18 -2.47 -17.52
C GLN A 85 -6.31 -3.49 -18.27
N LYS A 86 -5.00 -3.58 -17.99
CA LYS A 86 -4.12 -4.58 -18.61
C LYS A 86 -4.61 -6.00 -18.32
N VAL A 87 -4.96 -6.26 -17.06
CA VAL A 87 -5.50 -7.55 -16.62
C VAL A 87 -6.80 -7.86 -17.36
N GLN A 88 -7.71 -6.89 -17.48
CA GLN A 88 -8.94 -7.07 -18.25
C GLN A 88 -8.67 -7.45 -19.72
N HIS A 89 -7.76 -6.74 -20.39
CA HIS A 89 -7.42 -7.03 -21.79
C HIS A 89 -6.80 -8.42 -21.95
N GLN A 90 -5.93 -8.85 -21.03
CA GLN A 90 -5.38 -10.21 -21.06
C GLN A 90 -6.50 -11.26 -20.91
N LEU A 91 -7.46 -11.03 -20.02
CA LEU A 91 -8.57 -11.96 -19.79
C LEU A 91 -9.52 -12.05 -20.99
N GLN A 92 -9.71 -10.95 -21.74
CA GLN A 92 -10.47 -10.96 -22.99
C GLN A 92 -9.86 -11.91 -24.02
N ASN A 93 -8.53 -12.00 -24.11
CA ASN A 93 -7.84 -12.96 -24.98
C ASN A 93 -8.13 -14.42 -24.60
N HIS A 94 -8.49 -14.67 -23.33
CA HIS A 94 -8.87 -15.98 -22.81
C HIS A 94 -10.40 -16.15 -22.69
N SER A 95 -11.17 -15.41 -23.50
CA SER A 95 -12.64 -15.47 -23.56
C SER A 95 -13.37 -15.13 -22.27
N LEU A 96 -12.71 -14.47 -21.32
CA LEU A 96 -13.32 -14.01 -20.08
C LEU A 96 -13.64 -12.52 -20.15
N ASN A 97 -14.89 -12.19 -20.47
CA ASN A 97 -15.33 -10.81 -20.56
C ASN A 97 -15.84 -10.29 -19.20
N VAL A 98 -14.97 -9.59 -18.48
CA VAL A 98 -15.28 -8.93 -17.22
C VAL A 98 -15.00 -7.44 -17.31
N SER A 99 -15.71 -6.62 -16.54
CA SER A 99 -15.41 -5.20 -16.44
C SER A 99 -14.16 -4.94 -15.61
N GLU A 100 -13.43 -3.87 -15.92
CA GLU A 100 -12.26 -3.42 -15.14
C GLU A 100 -12.59 -3.28 -13.64
N ARG A 101 -13.79 -2.77 -13.31
CA ARG A 101 -14.26 -2.65 -11.93
C ARG A 101 -14.39 -4.01 -11.23
N THR A 102 -14.82 -5.03 -11.97
CA THR A 102 -14.91 -6.40 -11.44
C THR A 102 -13.50 -6.93 -11.16
N VAL A 103 -12.58 -6.81 -12.11
CA VAL A 103 -11.16 -7.18 -11.95
C VAL A 103 -10.58 -6.55 -10.68
N ARG A 104 -10.69 -5.23 -10.55
CA ARG A 104 -10.16 -4.50 -9.37
C ARG A 104 -10.71 -5.03 -8.06
N ARG A 105 -12.03 -5.27 -8.00
CA ARG A 105 -12.68 -5.82 -6.81
C ARG A 105 -12.16 -7.22 -6.48
N ARG A 106 -11.99 -8.09 -7.48
CA ARG A 106 -11.46 -9.45 -7.29
C ARG A 106 -10.01 -9.43 -6.79
N LEU A 107 -9.17 -8.57 -7.36
CA LEU A 107 -7.79 -8.40 -6.90
C LEU A 107 -7.73 -7.94 -5.44
N HIS A 108 -8.58 -6.98 -5.05
CA HIS A 108 -8.67 -6.55 -3.64
C HIS A 108 -9.19 -7.66 -2.71
N GLU A 109 -10.19 -8.43 -3.12
CA GLU A 109 -10.70 -9.57 -2.34
C GLU A 109 -9.62 -10.66 -2.17
N ALA A 110 -8.72 -10.83 -3.14
CA ALA A 110 -7.56 -11.71 -3.05
C ALA A 110 -6.38 -11.12 -2.24
N GLY A 111 -6.53 -9.92 -1.66
CA GLY A 111 -5.52 -9.27 -0.83
C GLY A 111 -4.48 -8.45 -1.61
N LEU A 112 -4.61 -8.32 -2.94
CA LEU A 112 -3.74 -7.45 -3.72
C LEU A 112 -4.11 -5.99 -3.48
N GLN A 113 -3.09 -5.13 -3.53
CA GLN A 113 -3.22 -3.70 -3.31
C GLN A 113 -2.69 -2.93 -4.51
N TYR A 114 -3.36 -1.83 -4.82
CA TYR A 114 -2.89 -0.90 -5.83
C TYR A 114 -1.87 0.05 -5.19
N SER A 115 -0.59 -0.15 -5.50
CA SER A 115 0.53 0.61 -4.95
C SER A 115 1.42 1.17 -6.05
N LEU A 116 2.19 2.20 -5.73
CA LEU A 116 3.23 2.70 -6.62
C LEU A 116 4.35 1.64 -6.76
N PRO A 117 4.79 1.31 -7.98
CA PRO A 117 5.91 0.39 -8.16
C PRO A 117 7.19 1.00 -7.58
N LEU A 118 8.05 0.14 -7.04
CA LEU A 118 9.36 0.55 -6.53
C LEU A 118 10.31 0.76 -7.71
N SER A 119 10.84 1.97 -7.84
CA SER A 119 11.90 2.24 -8.82
C SER A 119 13.23 1.66 -8.35
N LYS A 120 13.83 0.80 -9.18
CA LYS A 120 15.17 0.24 -8.96
C LYS A 120 16.04 0.49 -10.20
N PRO A 121 17.36 0.75 -10.06
CA PRO A 121 18.23 0.90 -11.21
C PRO A 121 18.27 -0.39 -12.01
N PHE A 122 18.21 -0.27 -13.33
CA PHE A 122 18.29 -1.41 -14.24
C PHE A 122 19.68 -2.05 -14.18
N LEU A 123 19.74 -3.37 -13.97
CA LEU A 123 20.99 -4.12 -13.91
C LEU A 123 21.11 -5.02 -15.14
N THR A 124 22.17 -4.82 -15.92
CA THR A 124 22.53 -5.74 -17.01
C THR A 124 22.96 -7.09 -16.43
N SER A 125 23.00 -8.14 -17.25
CA SER A 125 23.51 -9.46 -16.83
C SER A 125 24.94 -9.38 -16.29
N LYS A 126 25.79 -8.56 -16.92
CA LYS A 126 27.15 -8.28 -16.45
C LYS A 126 27.16 -7.63 -15.07
N HIS A 127 26.37 -6.58 -14.85
CA HIS A 127 26.29 -5.93 -13.53
C HIS A 127 25.87 -6.90 -12.43
N ARG A 128 24.95 -7.84 -12.72
CA ARG A 128 24.52 -8.84 -11.75
C ARG A 128 25.65 -9.80 -11.37
N GLN A 129 26.39 -10.29 -12.35
CA GLN A 129 27.54 -11.18 -12.13
C GLN A 129 28.66 -10.47 -11.35
N ASP A 130 29.05 -9.27 -11.78
CA ASP A 130 30.12 -8.50 -11.14
C ASP A 130 29.78 -8.18 -9.68
N ARG A 131 28.52 -7.79 -9.40
CA ARG A 131 28.05 -7.52 -8.03
C ARG A 131 28.05 -8.79 -7.16
N LEU A 132 27.64 -9.93 -7.71
CA LEU A 132 27.63 -11.20 -6.97
C LEU A 132 29.05 -11.65 -6.64
N GLN A 133 29.96 -11.55 -7.61
CA GLN A 133 31.38 -11.86 -7.42
C GLN A 133 31.99 -10.97 -6.33
N TRP A 134 31.79 -9.65 -6.42
CA TRP A 134 32.27 -8.72 -5.42
C TRP A 134 31.69 -9.02 -4.03
N ALA A 135 30.37 -9.24 -3.92
CA ALA A 135 29.72 -9.55 -2.65
C ALA A 135 30.29 -10.83 -2.00
N THR A 136 30.59 -11.85 -2.81
CA THR A 136 31.21 -13.09 -2.34
C THR A 136 32.64 -12.85 -1.84
N GLN A 137 33.41 -12.00 -2.54
CA GLN A 137 34.79 -11.66 -2.16
C GLN A 137 34.85 -10.85 -0.86
N VAL A 138 33.91 -9.93 -0.63
CA VAL A 138 33.92 -9.05 0.56
C VAL A 138 33.17 -9.61 1.77
N GLN A 139 32.64 -10.84 1.69
CA GLN A 139 31.83 -11.44 2.75
C GLN A 139 32.56 -11.53 4.09
N ASN A 140 33.86 -11.81 4.07
CA ASN A 140 34.71 -11.95 5.27
C ASN A 140 35.56 -10.70 5.57
N LEU A 141 35.23 -9.57 4.94
CA LEU A 141 35.99 -8.33 5.11
C LEU A 141 35.71 -7.68 6.48
N ASP A 142 36.76 -7.19 7.14
CA ASP A 142 36.64 -6.43 8.37
C ASP A 142 36.17 -4.99 8.08
N TRP A 143 34.85 -4.79 8.12
CA TRP A 143 34.21 -3.49 7.87
C TRP A 143 34.67 -2.38 8.83
N ASN A 144 35.31 -2.72 9.97
CA ASN A 144 35.83 -1.71 10.88
C ASN A 144 37.06 -0.96 10.36
N LYS A 145 37.70 -1.48 9.31
CA LYS A 145 38.90 -0.88 8.71
C LYS A 145 38.60 -0.13 7.41
N ILE A 146 37.33 0.05 7.08
CA ILE A 146 36.90 0.65 5.82
C ILE A 146 36.43 2.07 6.04
N ILE A 147 36.80 2.94 5.08
CA ILE A 147 36.23 4.27 4.92
C ILE A 147 35.28 4.22 3.73
N ALA A 148 33.99 4.39 3.97
CA ALA A 148 33.01 4.59 2.92
C ALA A 148 33.06 6.05 2.48
N THR A 149 33.06 6.29 1.17
CA THR A 149 33.06 7.62 0.57
C THR A 149 31.95 7.70 -0.46
N ASP A 150 31.26 8.84 -0.54
CA ASP A 150 30.27 9.06 -1.59
C ASP A 150 30.09 10.55 -1.86
N GLU A 151 29.52 10.86 -3.02
CA GLU A 151 29.12 12.21 -3.41
C GLU A 151 27.60 12.35 -3.45
N THR A 152 27.11 13.51 -3.01
CA THR A 152 25.69 13.86 -3.14
C THR A 152 25.52 15.28 -3.63
N THR A 153 24.41 15.55 -4.31
CA THR A 153 24.06 16.88 -4.81
C THR A 153 22.76 17.34 -4.18
N PHE A 154 22.82 18.39 -3.37
CA PHE A 154 21.61 19.09 -2.93
C PHE A 154 21.21 20.11 -3.99
N ARG A 155 19.98 19.97 -4.48
CA ARG A 155 19.34 20.94 -5.37
C ARG A 155 18.34 21.75 -4.56
N LEU A 156 18.44 23.07 -4.61
CA LEU A 156 17.48 23.95 -3.96
C LEU A 156 16.15 23.90 -4.70
N ASN A 157 15.05 24.10 -3.96
CA ASN A 157 13.69 24.22 -4.48
C ASN A 157 13.11 22.98 -5.21
N THR A 158 13.65 21.78 -5.03
CA THR A 158 13.16 20.55 -5.69
C THR A 158 12.03 19.82 -4.95
N VAL A 159 11.74 20.19 -3.71
CA VAL A 159 10.72 19.51 -2.90
C VAL A 159 9.33 19.74 -3.50
N ARG A 160 8.59 18.66 -3.74
CA ARG A 160 7.16 18.71 -4.07
C ARG A 160 6.39 19.02 -2.79
N ARG A 161 5.57 20.07 -2.83
CA ARG A 161 4.66 20.42 -1.74
C ARG A 161 3.25 20.08 -2.17
N MET A 162 2.48 19.44 -1.29
CA MET A 162 1.04 19.28 -1.47
C MET A 162 0.36 20.58 -1.05
N CYS A 163 -0.52 21.10 -1.90
CA CYS A 163 -1.29 22.31 -1.64
C CYS A 163 -2.78 21.95 -1.69
N TRP A 164 -3.59 22.57 -0.83
CA TRP A 164 -5.04 22.51 -0.92
C TRP A 164 -5.50 23.50 -1.97
N GLU A 165 -6.18 23.03 -3.01
CA GLU A 165 -6.58 23.83 -4.16
C GLU A 165 -8.03 23.52 -4.56
N LEU A 166 -8.75 24.54 -5.03
CA LEU A 166 -10.05 24.36 -5.65
C LEU A 166 -9.86 23.68 -7.03
N PRO A 167 -10.79 22.82 -7.50
CA PRO A 167 -10.64 22.09 -8.76
C PRO A 167 -10.31 22.97 -9.97
N ASP A 168 -10.87 24.17 -10.00
CA ASP A 168 -10.77 25.11 -11.13
C ASP A 168 -9.65 26.15 -10.95
N HIS A 169 -8.95 26.14 -9.81
CA HIS A 169 -7.87 27.09 -9.52
C HIS A 169 -6.61 26.35 -9.08
N ARG A 170 -5.79 25.99 -10.07
CA ARG A 170 -4.46 25.41 -9.82
C ARG A 170 -3.44 26.50 -9.53
N THR A 171 -2.70 26.38 -8.44
CA THR A 171 -1.60 27.30 -8.16
C THR A 171 -0.44 27.02 -9.09
N VAL A 172 0.02 28.03 -9.82
CA VAL A 172 1.20 27.91 -10.66
C VAL A 172 2.44 28.16 -9.81
N ARG A 173 3.21 27.11 -9.54
CA ARG A 173 4.55 27.25 -8.97
C ARG A 173 5.54 27.59 -10.09
N ARG A 174 6.10 28.79 -10.06
CA ARG A 174 7.21 29.17 -10.95
C ARG A 174 8.49 28.46 -10.54
N THR A 175 9.14 27.79 -11.48
CA THR A 175 10.43 27.11 -11.29
C THR A 175 11.46 27.65 -12.26
N VAL A 176 12.72 27.73 -11.84
CA VAL A 176 13.84 28.06 -12.72
C VAL A 176 14.31 26.80 -13.46
N THR A 177 14.72 26.93 -14.72
CA THR A 177 15.18 25.80 -15.54
C THR A 177 16.40 25.10 -14.95
N HIS A 178 17.31 25.86 -14.32
CA HIS A 178 18.53 25.36 -13.70
C HIS A 178 18.56 25.74 -12.22
N PRO A 179 17.97 24.91 -11.33
CA PRO A 179 18.01 25.16 -9.90
C PRO A 179 19.44 25.22 -9.40
N MET A 180 19.71 26.13 -8.46
CA MET A 180 20.99 26.16 -7.77
C MET A 180 21.25 24.81 -7.10
N LYS A 181 22.45 24.29 -7.31
CA LYS A 181 22.91 23.03 -6.73
C LYS A 181 24.22 23.22 -5.99
N ILE A 182 24.43 22.42 -4.96
CA ILE A 182 25.70 22.28 -4.25
C ILE A 182 26.05 20.80 -4.20
N ASN A 183 27.27 20.48 -4.59
CA ASN A 183 27.81 19.13 -4.51
C ASN A 183 28.56 18.98 -3.19
N LEU A 184 28.43 17.82 -2.59
CA LEU A 184 29.09 17.46 -1.35
C LEU A 184 29.81 16.16 -1.58
N TRP A 185 31.02 16.10 -1.06
CA TRP A 185 31.71 14.85 -0.81
C TRP A 185 31.74 14.61 0.69
N GLY A 186 31.53 13.36 1.09
CA GLY A 186 31.63 12.95 2.48
C GLY A 186 32.26 11.57 2.61
N CYS A 187 32.76 11.30 3.82
CA CYS A 187 33.24 9.97 4.17
C CYS A 187 32.83 9.58 5.59
N MET A 188 32.71 8.29 5.82
CA MET A 188 32.37 7.74 7.14
C MET A 188 33.06 6.40 7.37
N THR A 189 33.24 6.06 8.64
CA THR A 189 33.86 4.82 9.11
C THR A 189 32.97 4.21 10.19
N SER A 190 33.21 2.96 10.59
CA SER A 190 32.48 2.38 11.73
C SER A 190 32.72 3.13 13.05
N LYS A 191 33.80 3.92 13.15
CA LYS A 191 34.16 4.72 14.32
C LYS A 191 33.50 6.10 14.35
N GLY A 192 32.95 6.56 13.22
CA GLY A 192 32.33 7.87 13.12
C GLY A 192 32.47 8.54 11.76
N PHE A 193 31.94 9.76 11.69
CA PHE A 193 31.94 10.58 10.49
C PHE A 193 33.33 11.17 10.21
N GLY A 194 33.69 11.19 8.93
CA GLY A 194 34.85 11.92 8.44
C GLY A 194 34.48 13.34 8.01
N LYS A 195 35.36 13.96 7.23
CA LYS A 195 35.16 15.34 6.76
C LYS A 195 34.12 15.40 5.64
N ILE A 196 33.39 16.52 5.59
CA ILE A 196 32.48 16.88 4.50
C ILE A 196 33.10 18.06 3.74
N ILE A 197 33.12 17.98 2.40
CA ILE A 197 33.66 19.02 1.52
C ILE A 197 32.57 19.44 0.53
N CYS A 198 32.21 20.71 0.57
CA CYS A 198 31.22 21.29 -0.32
C CYS A 198 31.88 22.00 -1.50
N PHE A 199 31.35 21.81 -2.70
CA PHE A 199 31.84 22.45 -3.93
C PHE A 199 30.69 22.70 -4.92
N LYS A 200 30.84 23.71 -5.78
CA LYS A 200 29.79 24.13 -6.73
C LYS A 200 29.96 23.52 -8.12
N GLU A 201 31.18 23.15 -8.47
CA GLU A 201 31.55 22.67 -9.80
C GLU A 201 31.25 21.17 -9.96
N ASN A 202 31.30 20.69 -11.20
CA ASN A 202 31.27 19.24 -11.44
C ASN A 202 32.60 18.62 -10.98
N LEU A 203 32.52 17.44 -10.36
CA LEU A 203 33.70 16.76 -9.85
C LEU A 203 34.60 16.31 -11.00
N LYS A 204 35.83 16.82 -11.02
CA LYS A 204 36.91 16.40 -11.92
C LYS A 204 37.97 15.62 -11.14
N SER A 205 38.71 14.76 -11.82
CA SER A 205 39.78 13.94 -11.23
C SER A 205 40.81 14.77 -10.47
N HIS A 206 41.24 15.92 -11.03
CA HIS A 206 42.19 16.81 -10.36
C HIS A 206 41.66 17.32 -9.01
N PHE A 207 40.42 17.81 -8.97
CA PHE A 207 39.79 18.29 -7.74
C PHE A 207 39.58 17.16 -6.72
N LEU A 208 39.21 15.97 -7.19
CA LEU A 208 39.09 14.78 -6.36
C LEU A 208 40.42 14.46 -5.66
N CYS A 209 41.53 14.46 -6.39
CA CYS A 209 42.83 14.17 -5.82
C CYS A 209 43.34 15.30 -4.90
N THR A 210 43.29 16.55 -5.34
CA THR A 210 43.95 17.68 -4.62
C THR A 210 43.10 18.29 -3.52
N GLN A 211 41.78 18.31 -3.68
CA GLN A 211 40.89 18.93 -2.69
C GLN A 211 40.23 17.87 -1.81
N ILE A 212 39.69 16.81 -2.41
CA ILE A 212 38.93 15.82 -1.64
C ILE A 212 39.85 14.84 -0.90
N TYR A 213 40.78 14.18 -1.59
CA TYR A 213 41.62 13.17 -0.95
C TYR A 213 42.63 13.78 0.01
N GLN A 214 43.33 14.85 -0.39
CA GLN A 214 44.32 15.51 0.46
C GLN A 214 43.70 16.19 1.69
N ASN A 215 42.56 16.87 1.54
CA ASN A 215 41.99 17.64 2.65
C ASN A 215 40.90 16.91 3.43
N GLY A 216 40.38 15.80 2.91
CA GLY A 216 39.26 15.04 3.48
C GLY A 216 39.60 13.59 3.79
N LEU A 217 39.87 12.78 2.77
CA LEU A 217 40.03 11.33 2.93
C LEU A 217 41.28 10.95 3.75
N LEU A 218 42.45 11.45 3.35
CA LEU A 218 43.72 11.11 4.01
C LEU A 218 43.78 11.61 5.47
N PRO A 219 43.34 12.84 5.81
CA PRO A 219 43.23 13.27 7.20
C PRO A 219 42.28 12.40 8.02
N THR A 220 41.13 12.02 7.46
CA THR A 220 40.17 11.11 8.12
C THR A 220 40.80 9.75 8.38
N ALA A 221 41.51 9.19 7.40
CA ALA A 221 42.22 7.93 7.55
C ALA A 221 43.30 8.00 8.64
N ARG A 222 44.09 9.08 8.68
CA ARG A 222 45.10 9.30 9.73
C ARG A 222 44.46 9.47 11.10
N HIS A 223 43.33 10.15 11.20
CA HIS A 223 42.63 10.37 12.46
C HIS A 223 42.11 9.05 13.06
N TYR A 224 41.44 8.22 12.25
CA TYR A 224 40.80 7.00 12.74
C TYR A 224 41.69 5.74 12.72
N PHE A 225 42.69 5.70 11.85
CA PHE A 225 43.52 4.51 11.61
C PHE A 225 45.03 4.79 11.64
N GLY A 226 45.45 6.05 11.81
CA GLY A 226 46.85 6.37 12.02
C GLY A 226 47.35 5.76 13.32
N ARG A 227 48.54 5.14 13.29
CA ARG A 227 49.23 4.75 14.52
C ARG A 227 49.58 6.01 15.29
N ARG A 228 49.26 6.07 16.60
CA ARG A 228 49.93 7.01 17.49
C ARG A 228 51.41 6.66 17.44
N LYS A 229 52.25 7.62 17.10
CA LYS A 229 53.67 7.52 17.41
C LYS A 229 53.75 7.70 18.92
N ASP A 230 54.02 6.61 19.62
CA ASP A 230 54.49 6.66 21.00
C ASP A 230 55.84 7.39 21.07
#